data_AF-A0A074RS12-F1
#
_entry.id   AF-A0A074RS12-F1
#
_cell.length_a   1.000
_cell.length_b   1.000
_cell.length_c   1.000
_cell.angle_alpha   90.00
_cell.angle_beta   90.00
_cell.angle_gamma   90.00
#
_symmetry.space_group_name_H-M   'P 1'
#
loop_
_entity.id
_entity.type
_entity.pdbx_description
1 polymer ?
#
loop_
_entity_poly.entity_id
_entity_poly.type
_entity_poly.pdbx_seq_one_letter_code
_entity_poly.pdbx_strand_id
1 'polypeptide(L)'
;MGVITPTGGPGLPPFYVVVLFIDLPEDLFFIGGEKHKFFARFNVQHLARHFKDKEEKLGFMRLYEEKLKPFTLDKGLDWEVNIDLADPLTWHENGMSPPAPDTEGEALWFRQNKATQFEGMSFSDLV
;
A
#
# COMPACT_ATOMS: atom_id res chain seq x y z
N MET A 1 -1.67 32.43 -3.21
CA MET A 1 -2.48 31.34 -3.80
C MET A 1 -1.64 30.09 -3.76
N GLY A 2 -1.88 29.22 -2.79
CA GLY A 2 -1.13 27.97 -2.61
C GLY A 2 -1.62 26.91 -3.59
N VAL A 3 -0.67 26.23 -4.23
CA VAL A 3 -0.94 25.06 -5.08
C VAL A 3 -1.42 23.94 -4.17
N ILE A 4 -2.65 23.46 -4.41
CA ILE A 4 -3.21 22.29 -3.74
C ILE A 4 -2.50 21.06 -4.33
N THR A 5 -1.58 20.46 -3.58
CA THR A 5 -1.11 19.09 -3.87
C THR A 5 -2.21 18.09 -3.50
N PRO A 6 -2.44 17.00 -4.27
CA PRO A 6 -3.60 16.12 -4.08
C PRO A 6 -3.65 15.32 -2.76
N THR A 7 -2.79 15.59 -1.79
CA THR A 7 -2.85 15.05 -0.43
C THR A 7 -2.49 16.18 0.54
N GLY A 8 -3.50 16.73 1.22
CA GLY A 8 -3.39 17.91 2.09
C GLY A 8 -2.92 17.60 3.52
N GLY A 9 -1.80 16.90 3.66
CA GLY A 9 -1.11 16.57 4.92
C GLY A 9 0.20 15.83 4.60
N PRO A 10 1.14 15.61 5.56
CA PRO A 10 2.20 14.63 5.33
C PRO A 10 1.51 13.31 4.99
N GLY A 11 1.76 12.79 3.78
CA GLY A 11 1.19 11.52 3.36
C GLY A 11 1.74 10.37 4.20
N LEU A 12 1.45 9.13 3.80
CA LEU A 12 2.11 7.97 4.41
C LEU A 12 3.65 8.11 4.26
N PRO A 13 4.42 7.84 5.34
CA PRO A 13 5.87 7.73 5.23
C PRO A 13 6.28 6.84 4.04
N PRO A 14 7.15 7.31 3.13
CA PRO A 14 7.43 6.56 1.89
C PRO A 14 7.93 5.14 2.13
N PHE A 15 8.70 4.92 3.20
CA PHE A 15 9.22 3.60 3.57
C PHE A 15 8.13 2.59 4.00
N TYR A 16 6.89 3.02 4.24
CA TYR A 16 5.77 2.09 4.46
C TYR A 16 5.41 1.30 3.19
N VAL A 17 5.73 1.83 2.01
CA VAL A 17 5.39 1.18 0.73
C VAL A 17 6.45 0.14 0.39
N VAL A 18 6.18 -1.11 0.76
CA VAL A 18 7.01 -2.25 0.42
C VAL A 18 6.48 -2.91 -0.84
N VAL A 19 7.32 -3.04 -1.87
CA VAL A 19 6.99 -3.74 -3.12
C VAL A 19 7.99 -4.85 -3.34
N LEU A 20 7.50 -6.09 -3.42
CA LEU A 20 8.30 -7.28 -3.69
C LEU A 20 7.96 -7.80 -5.08
N PHE A 21 8.97 -7.94 -5.93
CA PHE A 21 8.86 -8.64 -7.21
C PHE A 21 9.37 -10.06 -7.00
N ILE A 22 8.50 -11.04 -7.21
CA ILE A 22 8.81 -12.46 -7.03
C ILE A 22 8.61 -13.15 -8.37
N ASP A 23 9.71 -13.51 -9.01
CA ASP A 23 9.67 -14.29 -10.25
C ASP A 23 9.38 -15.76 -9.91
N LEU A 24 8.34 -16.31 -10.52
CA LEU A 24 7.95 -17.71 -10.37
C LEU A 24 8.29 -18.51 -11.63
N PRO A 25 8.85 -19.72 -11.49
CA PRO A 25 8.98 -20.66 -12.61
C PRO A 25 7.62 -20.94 -13.29
N GLU A 26 7.65 -21.12 -14.62
CA GLU A 26 6.43 -21.35 -15.42
C GLU A 26 5.62 -22.59 -15.00
N ASP A 27 6.24 -23.54 -14.31
CA ASP A 27 5.61 -24.77 -13.81
C ASP A 27 5.11 -24.68 -12.38
N LEU A 28 5.15 -23.49 -11.76
CA LEU A 28 4.63 -23.22 -10.42
C LEU A 28 3.50 -22.18 -10.39
N PHE A 29 3.08 -21.68 -11.56
CA PHE A 29 2.03 -20.66 -11.68
C PHE A 29 0.98 -21.07 -12.72
N PHE A 30 -0.24 -21.33 -12.25
CA PHE A 30 -1.33 -21.86 -13.07
C PHE A 30 -2.58 -21.01 -12.92
N ILE A 31 -3.24 -20.75 -14.04
CA ILE A 31 -4.54 -20.06 -14.11
C ILE A 31 -5.52 -21.03 -14.76
N GLY A 32 -6.59 -21.38 -14.06
CA GLY A 32 -7.55 -22.37 -14.56
C GLY A 32 -6.96 -23.77 -14.83
N GLY A 33 -5.80 -24.08 -14.25
CA GLY A 33 -5.08 -25.35 -14.49
C GLY A 33 -4.09 -25.32 -15.66
N GLU A 34 -3.95 -24.19 -16.36
CA GLU A 34 -3.00 -24.02 -17.46
C GLU A 34 -1.83 -23.11 -17.07
N LYS A 35 -0.65 -23.36 -17.65
CA LYS A 35 0.53 -22.50 -17.46
C LYS A 35 0.32 -21.17 -18.19
N HIS A 36 0.66 -20.06 -17.54
CA HIS A 36 0.54 -18.74 -18.13
C HIS A 36 1.87 -18.00 -18.11
N LYS A 37 2.42 -17.66 -19.28
CA LYS A 37 3.75 -17.03 -19.41
C LYS A 37 3.75 -15.52 -19.26
N PHE A 38 2.59 -14.87 -19.43
CA PHE A 38 2.46 -13.41 -19.44
C PHE A 38 1.36 -12.97 -18.48
N PHE A 39 1.54 -13.27 -17.20
CA PHE A 39 0.60 -12.86 -16.15
C PHE A 39 1.31 -12.28 -14.94
N ALA A 40 0.72 -11.25 -14.31
CA ALA A 40 1.13 -10.78 -12.99
C ALA A 40 -0.01 -10.88 -11.97
N ARG A 41 0.27 -11.48 -10.81
CA ARG A 41 -0.63 -11.48 -9.66
C ARG A 41 -0.17 -10.43 -8.65
N PHE A 42 -1.03 -9.47 -8.33
CA PHE A 42 -0.77 -8.45 -7.31
C PHE A 42 -1.60 -8.75 -6.06
N ASN A 43 -0.95 -9.14 -4.97
CA ASN A 43 -1.60 -9.23 -3.65
C ASN A 43 -1.12 -8.04 -2.82
N VAL A 44 -2.04 -7.18 -2.42
CA VAL A 44 -1.74 -5.92 -1.74
C VAL A 44 -2.37 -5.94 -0.35
N GLN A 45 -1.62 -5.50 0.66
CA GLN A 45 -2.13 -5.37 2.03
C GLN A 45 -2.09 -3.89 2.45
N HIS A 46 -3.22 -3.35 2.90
CA HIS A 46 -3.29 -2.03 3.51
C HIS A 46 -3.39 -2.15 5.03
N LEU A 47 -2.51 -1.44 5.73
CA LEU A 47 -2.43 -1.43 7.20
C LEU A 47 -2.68 -0.02 7.75
N ALA A 48 -1.94 0.97 7.23
CA ALA A 48 -1.91 2.32 7.79
C ALA A 48 -3.21 3.14 7.58
N ARG A 49 -4.04 2.79 6.58
CA ARG A 49 -5.32 3.46 6.29
C ARG A 49 -6.30 2.45 5.70
N HIS A 50 -7.57 2.55 6.11
CA HIS A 50 -8.68 1.80 5.53
C HIS A 50 -9.63 2.75 4.80
N PHE A 51 -10.28 2.26 3.74
CA PHE A 51 -11.28 3.03 3.01
C PHE A 51 -12.59 3.13 3.79
N LYS A 52 -13.16 4.33 3.87
CA LYS A 52 -14.36 4.61 4.65
C LYS A 52 -15.63 4.07 4.01
N ASP A 53 -15.68 4.13 2.67
CA ASP A 53 -16.88 3.77 1.92
C ASP A 53 -16.57 3.17 0.54
N LYS A 54 -17.63 2.88 -0.22
CA LYS A 54 -17.55 2.33 -1.57
C LYS A 54 -16.87 3.30 -2.54
N GLU A 55 -17.11 4.60 -2.42
CA GLU A 55 -16.58 5.58 -3.36
C GLU A 55 -15.08 5.75 -3.21
N GLU A 56 -14.56 5.76 -1.97
CA GLU A 56 -13.11 5.75 -1.71
C GLU A 56 -12.46 4.47 -2.27
N LYS A 57 -13.08 3.30 -2.09
CA LYS A 57 -12.58 2.02 -2.64
C LYS A 57 -12.49 2.05 -4.17
N LEU A 58 -13.58 2.45 -4.84
CA LEU A 58 -13.63 2.51 -6.30
C LEU A 58 -12.71 3.61 -6.85
N GLY A 59 -12.59 4.73 -6.16
CA GLY A 59 -11.66 5.80 -6.47
C GLY A 59 -10.21 5.34 -6.43
N PHE A 60 -9.84 4.61 -5.37
CA PHE A 60 -8.52 4.01 -5.26
C PHE A 60 -8.25 3.02 -6.40
N MET A 61 -9.18 2.11 -6.70
CA MET A 61 -8.98 1.13 -7.78
C MET A 61 -8.80 1.79 -9.14
N ARG A 62 -9.53 2.87 -9.44
CA ARG A 62 -9.31 3.65 -10.67
C ARG A 62 -7.90 4.22 -10.74
N LEU A 63 -7.42 4.82 -9.65
CA LEU A 63 -6.05 5.37 -9.59
C LEU A 63 -5.00 4.26 -9.69
N TYR A 64 -5.20 3.14 -8.99
CA TYR A 64 -4.31 1.99 -8.99
C TYR A 64 -4.14 1.43 -10.42
N GLU A 65 -5.25 1.16 -11.11
CA GLU A 65 -5.22 0.66 -12.48
C GLU A 65 -4.61 1.68 -13.45
N GLU A 66 -4.88 2.98 -13.29
CA GLU A 66 -4.24 4.03 -14.09
C GLU A 66 -2.70 4.00 -13.95
N LYS A 67 -2.19 3.80 -12.73
CA LYS A 67 -0.74 3.75 -12.47
C LYS A 67 -0.10 2.46 -12.94
N LEU A 68 -0.80 1.33 -12.92
CA LEU A 68 -0.28 0.07 -13.43
C LEU A 68 -0.38 -0.08 -14.95
N LYS A 69 -1.32 0.61 -15.60
CA LYS A 69 -1.57 0.52 -17.04
C LYS A 69 -0.31 0.50 -17.92
N PRO A 70 0.72 1.35 -17.71
CA PRO A 70 1.96 1.34 -18.51
C PRO A 70 2.82 0.07 -18.36
N PHE A 71 2.60 -0.70 -17.30
CA PHE A 71 3.33 -1.91 -16.94
C PHE A 71 2.50 -3.19 -17.13
N THR A 72 1.18 -3.06 -17.23
CA THR A 72 0.25 -4.19 -17.44
C THR A 72 -0.36 -4.13 -18.84
N LEU A 73 -1.51 -3.45 -18.99
CA LEU A 73 -2.29 -3.38 -20.22
C LEU A 73 -1.47 -2.94 -21.43
N ASP A 74 -0.67 -1.88 -21.29
CA ASP A 74 0.13 -1.32 -22.39
C ASP A 74 1.27 -2.26 -22.83
N LYS A 75 1.51 -3.33 -22.08
CA LYS A 75 2.48 -4.40 -22.40
C LYS A 75 1.81 -5.70 -22.86
N GLY A 76 0.47 -5.74 -22.95
CA GLY A 76 -0.27 -6.96 -23.27
C GLY A 76 -0.17 -8.05 -22.21
N LEU A 77 0.06 -7.65 -20.95
CA LEU A 77 0.11 -8.55 -19.80
C LEU A 77 -1.31 -8.78 -19.29
N ASP A 78 -1.65 -10.01 -18.91
CA ASP A 78 -2.84 -10.29 -18.11
C ASP A 78 -2.53 -10.09 -16.62
N TRP A 79 -3.46 -9.56 -15.82
CA TRP A 79 -3.22 -9.39 -14.40
C TRP A 79 -4.47 -9.51 -13.56
N GLU A 80 -4.25 -9.81 -12.27
CA GLU A 80 -5.26 -9.78 -11.24
C GLU A 80 -4.70 -9.06 -10.01
N VAL A 81 -5.53 -8.24 -9.38
CA VAL A 81 -5.23 -7.60 -8.11
C VAL A 81 -6.32 -7.88 -7.08
N ASN A 82 -5.91 -8.12 -5.83
CA ASN A 82 -6.78 -7.97 -4.67
C ASN A 82 -6.08 -7.10 -3.61
N ILE A 83 -6.89 -6.40 -2.82
CA ILE A 83 -6.43 -5.61 -1.69
C ILE A 83 -7.09 -6.15 -0.44
N ASP A 84 -6.27 -6.62 0.49
CA ASP A 84 -6.69 -7.06 1.81
C ASP A 84 -6.41 -5.96 2.84
N LEU A 85 -7.27 -5.86 3.85
CA LEU A 85 -7.05 -4.98 4.99
C LEU A 85 -6.48 -5.84 6.12
N ALA A 86 -5.26 -5.53 6.57
CA ALA A 86 -4.67 -6.17 7.73
C ALA A 86 -4.96 -5.35 9.00
N ASP A 87 -4.94 -6.02 10.15
CA ASP A 87 -5.13 -5.39 11.45
C ASP A 87 -3.87 -4.61 11.85
N PRO A 88 -3.93 -3.26 11.94
CA PRO A 88 -2.78 -2.46 12.31
C PRO A 88 -2.29 -2.69 13.74
N LEU A 89 -3.09 -3.30 14.63
CA LEU A 89 -2.65 -3.68 15.98
C LEU A 89 -1.58 -4.79 15.96
N THR A 90 -1.48 -5.52 14.86
CA THR A 90 -0.46 -6.57 14.67
C THR A 90 0.70 -6.13 13.77
N TRP A 91 0.76 -4.86 13.40
CA TRP A 91 1.81 -4.28 12.57
C TRP A 91 2.84 -3.53 13.42
N HIS A 92 4.11 -3.87 13.21
CA HIS A 92 5.24 -3.20 13.84
C HIS A 92 6.31 -2.84 12.82
N GLU A 93 6.91 -1.67 12.98
CA GLU A 93 8.06 -1.19 12.22
C GLU A 93 9.29 -1.15 13.14
N ASN A 94 10.30 -1.96 12.85
CA ASN A 94 11.47 -2.15 13.72
C ASN A 94 11.09 -2.43 15.20
N GLY A 95 10.03 -3.19 15.41
CA GLY A 95 9.53 -3.56 16.75
C GLY A 95 8.63 -2.51 17.41
N MET A 96 8.36 -1.36 16.77
CA MET A 96 7.50 -0.31 17.32
C MET A 96 6.11 -0.35 16.67
N SER A 97 5.05 -0.12 17.47
CA SER A 97 3.75 0.22 16.87
C SER A 97 3.90 1.57 16.16
N PRO A 98 3.53 1.69 14.87
CA PRO A 98 3.71 2.92 14.13
C PRO A 98 2.92 4.09 14.73
N PRO A 99 3.34 5.35 14.51
CA PRO A 99 2.58 6.51 14.94
C PRO A 99 1.14 6.46 14.42
N ALA A 100 0.19 6.89 15.23
CA ALA A 100 -1.19 7.01 14.81
C ALA A 100 -1.34 7.98 13.62
N PRO A 101 -2.36 7.79 12.78
CA PRO A 101 -2.67 8.69 11.67
C PRO A 101 -2.71 10.16 12.07
N ASP A 102 -2.18 11.02 11.20
CA ASP A 102 -2.30 12.47 11.29
C ASP A 102 -1.70 13.07 12.58
N THR A 103 -0.70 12.39 13.15
CA THR A 103 0.07 12.84 14.32
C THR A 103 1.43 13.43 13.96
N GLU A 104 2.03 14.18 14.88
CA GLU A 104 3.43 14.66 14.74
C GLU A 104 4.44 13.50 14.63
N GLY A 105 4.13 12.33 15.22
CA GLY A 105 4.93 11.12 15.06
C GLY A 105 4.93 10.62 13.60
N GLU A 106 3.76 10.58 12.95
CA GLU A 106 3.66 10.18 11.54
C GLU A 106 4.35 11.20 10.64
N ALA A 107 4.18 12.49 10.92
CA ALA A 107 4.87 13.56 10.20
C ALA A 107 6.40 13.49 10.37
N LEU A 108 6.89 13.11 11.56
CA LEU A 108 8.32 12.86 11.81
C LEU A 108 8.82 11.70 10.97
N TRP A 109 8.11 10.57 10.98
CA TRP A 109 8.47 9.38 10.20
C TRP A 109 8.43 9.65 8.69
N PHE A 110 7.49 10.49 8.22
CA PHE A 110 7.44 10.94 6.83
C PHE A 110 8.68 11.76 6.47
N ARG A 111 9.01 12.80 7.27
CA ARG A 111 10.15 13.69 7.02
C ARG A 111 11.49 12.95 7.06
N GLN A 112 11.65 12.00 8.00
CA GLN A 112 12.89 11.22 8.15
C GLN A 112 12.94 10.00 7.23
N ASN A 113 11.80 9.61 6.65
CA ASN A 113 11.63 8.39 5.86
C ASN A 113 12.22 7.15 6.56
N LYS A 114 11.96 7.01 7.87
CA LYS A 114 12.50 5.95 8.71
C LYS A 114 11.64 5.74 9.95
N ALA A 115 11.51 4.48 10.38
CA ALA A 115 11.00 4.13 11.70
C ALA A 115 12.00 4.57 12.78
N THR A 116 11.70 5.69 13.43
CA THR A 116 12.50 6.30 14.50
C THR A 116 11.70 6.38 15.80
N GLN A 117 12.37 6.56 16.92
CA GLN A 117 11.67 6.84 18.18
C GLN A 117 10.89 8.15 18.07
N PHE A 118 9.66 8.16 18.59
CA PHE A 118 8.75 9.30 18.55
C PHE A 118 7.97 9.40 19.86
N GLU A 119 7.44 10.59 20.12
CA GLU A 119 6.50 10.83 21.23
C GLU A 119 5.08 10.93 20.68
N GLY A 120 4.09 10.51 21.47
CA GLY A 120 2.67 10.60 21.13
C GLY A 120 2.02 9.24 20.91
N MET A 121 0.79 9.28 20.36
CA MET A 121 -0.02 8.08 20.14
C MET A 121 0.51 7.24 18.97
N SER A 122 0.44 5.93 19.14
CA SER A 122 0.66 4.91 18.13
C SER A 122 -0.64 4.23 17.72
N PHE A 123 -0.61 3.36 16.72
CA PHE A 123 -1.77 2.52 16.38
C PHE A 123 -2.25 1.67 17.55
N SER A 124 -1.37 1.21 18.45
CA SER A 124 -1.79 0.43 19.63
C SER A 124 -2.58 1.23 20.67
N ASP A 125 -2.58 2.57 20.57
CA ASP A 125 -3.34 3.46 21.45
C ASP A 125 -4.70 3.85 20.85
N LEU A 126 -4.98 3.46 19.61
CA LEU A 126 -6.25 3.73 18.95
C LEU A 126 -7.29 2.68 19.38
N VAL A 127 -8.50 3.17 19.69
CA VAL A 127 -9.66 2.35 20.09
C VAL A 127 -10.50 1.97 18.89
#